data_AF-A0A9J6FYQ0-F1
#
_entry.id   AF-A0A9J6FYQ0-F1
#
_cell.length_a   1.000
_cell.length_b   1.000
_cell.length_c   1.000
_cell.angle_alpha   90.00
_cell.angle_beta   90.00
_cell.angle_gamma   90.00
#
_symmetry.space_group_name_H-M   'P 1'
#
loop_
_entity.id
_entity.type
_entity.pdbx_description
1 polymer ?
#
loop_
_entity_poly.entity_id
_entity_poly.type
_entity_poly.pdbx_seq_one_letter_code
_entity_poly.pdbx_strand_id
1 'polypeptide(L)'
;MAADKYSMGELKALCGDYLGANLTVERAADAFVLSNMYSDTELSWSIARFIADHLVSVQRTAGWRNIWGKPDITERLFMLIADIGHSLESSSPPT
;
A
#
# COMPACT_ATOMS: atom_id res chain seq x y z
N MET A 1 -27.72 -14.99 -15.90
CA MET A 1 -26.61 -15.48 -15.05
C MET A 1 -25.32 -14.95 -15.64
N ALA A 2 -24.80 -13.85 -15.12
CA ALA A 2 -23.55 -13.23 -15.60
C ALA A 2 -22.87 -12.44 -14.47
N ALA A 3 -22.98 -12.91 -13.23
CA ALA A 3 -22.37 -12.27 -12.07
C ALA A 3 -21.12 -13.02 -11.55
N ASP A 4 -20.98 -14.32 -11.83
CA ASP A 4 -19.95 -15.16 -11.20
C ASP A 4 -18.62 -15.28 -11.98
N LYS A 5 -18.44 -14.54 -13.08
CA LYS A 5 -17.25 -14.68 -13.94
C LYS A 5 -16.42 -13.41 -14.14
N TYR A 6 -16.68 -12.37 -13.35
CA TYR A 6 -15.72 -11.28 -13.13
C TYR A 6 -15.02 -11.51 -11.79
N SER A 7 -14.40 -12.69 -11.67
CA SER A 7 -13.47 -13.01 -10.59
C SER A 7 -12.36 -11.97 -10.61
N MET A 8 -12.45 -10.96 -9.73
CA MET A 8 -11.43 -10.42 -8.79
C MET A 8 -9.93 -10.40 -9.17
N GLY A 9 -9.54 -10.66 -10.41
CA GLY A 9 -8.16 -10.71 -10.92
C GLY A 9 -7.90 -9.66 -11.99
N GLU A 10 -8.85 -9.40 -12.89
CA GLU A 10 -8.69 -8.35 -13.91
C GLU A 10 -8.96 -6.94 -13.35
N LEU A 11 -9.83 -6.80 -12.35
CA LEU A 11 -9.95 -5.52 -11.62
C LEU A 11 -8.71 -5.24 -10.76
N LYS A 12 -8.01 -6.30 -10.33
CA LYS A 12 -6.79 -6.25 -9.53
C LYS A 12 -5.60 -5.78 -10.37
N ALA A 13 -5.47 -6.28 -11.60
CA ALA A 13 -4.48 -5.79 -12.56
C ALA A 13 -4.78 -4.35 -13.04
N LEU A 14 -6.05 -4.03 -13.32
CA LEU A 14 -6.42 -2.68 -13.75
C LEU A 14 -6.26 -1.64 -12.62
N CYS A 15 -6.56 -1.99 -11.36
CA CYS A 15 -6.26 -1.12 -10.21
C CYS A 15 -4.76 -1.10 -9.89
N GLY A 16 -4.03 -2.21 -10.03
CA GLY A 16 -2.59 -2.24 -9.78
C GLY A 16 -1.82 -1.29 -10.69
N ASP A 17 -2.11 -1.30 -12.00
CA ASP A 17 -1.48 -0.40 -12.98
C ASP A 17 -2.04 1.03 -12.90
N TYR A 18 -3.34 1.22 -12.66
CA TYR A 18 -3.94 2.56 -12.62
C TYR A 18 -3.67 3.29 -11.29
N LEU A 19 -3.67 2.60 -10.15
CA LEU A 19 -3.22 3.16 -8.87
C LEU A 19 -1.70 3.23 -8.78
N GLY A 20 -0.95 2.30 -9.37
CA GLY A 20 0.51 2.40 -9.48
C GLY A 20 0.94 3.62 -10.30
N ALA A 21 0.27 3.90 -11.41
CA ALA A 21 0.54 5.06 -12.27
C ALA A 21 -0.04 6.40 -11.74
N ASN A 22 -1.03 6.37 -10.83
CA ASN A 22 -1.63 7.57 -10.22
C ASN A 22 -1.40 7.63 -8.70
N LEU A 23 -0.38 6.94 -8.18
CA LEU A 23 -0.05 6.98 -6.76
C LEU A 23 0.48 8.37 -6.42
N THR A 24 -0.38 9.18 -5.85
CA THR A 24 -0.05 10.53 -5.37
C THR A 24 -0.04 10.52 -3.85
N VAL A 25 0.67 11.47 -3.26
CA VAL A 25 0.73 11.65 -1.80
C VAL A 25 -0.67 11.67 -1.18
N GLU A 26 -1.63 12.33 -1.81
CA GLU A 26 -3.02 12.43 -1.32
C GLU A 26 -3.78 11.11 -1.34
N ARG A 27 -3.48 10.23 -2.30
CA ARG A 27 -4.21 8.98 -2.51
C ARG A 27 -3.52 7.75 -1.90
N ALA A 28 -2.26 7.88 -1.47
CA ALA A 28 -1.47 6.75 -0.98
C ALA A 28 -2.12 6.02 0.21
N ALA A 29 -2.69 6.77 1.17
CA ALA A 29 -3.36 6.17 2.32
C ALA A 29 -4.65 5.42 1.92
N ASP A 30 -5.47 6.00 1.05
CA ASP A 30 -6.71 5.36 0.59
C ASP A 30 -6.40 4.13 -0.29
N ALA A 31 -5.35 4.22 -1.12
CA ALA A 31 -4.84 3.11 -1.92
C ALA A 31 -4.41 1.93 -1.03
N PHE A 32 -3.74 2.21 0.08
CA PHE A 32 -3.31 1.19 1.04
C PHE A 32 -4.51 0.48 1.72
N VAL A 33 -5.56 1.23 2.06
CA VAL A 33 -6.79 0.65 2.62
C VAL A 33 -7.43 -0.31 1.61
N LEU A 34 -7.51 0.10 0.35
CA LEU A 34 -8.05 -0.74 -0.72
C LEU A 34 -7.20 -2.00 -0.91
N SER A 35 -5.88 -1.87 -1.03
CA SER A 35 -4.98 -3.01 -1.22
C SER A 35 -5.05 -4.00 -0.05
N ASN A 36 -5.15 -3.49 1.18
CA ASN A 36 -5.37 -4.31 2.38
C ASN A 36 -6.70 -5.06 2.31
N MET A 37 -7.79 -4.39 1.89
CA MET A 37 -9.12 -5.00 1.75
C MET A 37 -9.12 -6.13 0.71
N TYR A 38 -8.43 -5.94 -0.42
CA TYR A 38 -8.29 -6.96 -1.47
C TYR A 38 -7.23 -8.03 -1.17
N SER A 39 -6.57 -7.96 -0.01
CA SER A 39 -5.46 -8.84 0.37
C SER A 39 -4.38 -8.94 -0.73
N ASP A 40 -4.11 -7.81 -1.39
CA ASP A 40 -3.09 -7.73 -2.42
C ASP A 40 -1.73 -7.38 -1.82
N THR A 41 -0.94 -8.41 -1.52
CA THR A 41 0.35 -8.25 -0.82
C THR A 41 1.36 -7.42 -1.63
N GLU A 42 1.50 -7.69 -2.93
CA GLU A 42 2.44 -6.97 -3.80
C GLU A 42 2.09 -5.49 -3.90
N LEU A 43 0.81 -5.17 -4.12
CA LEU A 43 0.34 -3.80 -4.19
C LEU A 43 0.47 -3.09 -2.84
N SER A 44 0.14 -3.76 -1.74
CA SER A 44 0.28 -3.20 -0.39
C SER A 44 1.73 -2.89 -0.05
N TRP A 45 2.67 -3.75 -0.48
CA TRP A 45 4.10 -3.54 -0.28
C TRP A 45 4.60 -2.35 -1.09
N SER A 46 4.23 -2.26 -2.37
CA SER A 46 4.59 -1.13 -3.24
C SER A 46 4.06 0.21 -2.70
N ILE A 47 2.80 0.24 -2.25
CA ILE A 47 2.20 1.44 -1.63
C ILE A 47 2.88 1.77 -0.30
N ALA A 48 3.14 0.77 0.54
CA ALA A 48 3.84 0.97 1.82
C ALA A 48 5.24 1.56 1.62
N ARG A 49 5.96 1.11 0.58
CA ARG A 49 7.26 1.68 0.20
C ARG A 49 7.14 3.14 -0.22
N PHE A 50 6.20 3.48 -1.09
CA PHE A 50 5.93 4.87 -1.46
C PHE A 50 5.56 5.73 -0.26
N ILE A 51 4.75 5.21 0.66
CA ILE A 51 4.40 5.90 1.91
C ILE A 51 5.65 6.13 2.77
N ALA A 52 6.55 5.15 2.88
CA ALA A 52 7.79 5.32 3.62
C ALA A 52 8.68 6.41 3.00
N ASP A 53 8.84 6.41 1.67
CA ASP A 53 9.64 7.40 0.92
C ASP A 53 9.05 8.82 1.01
N HIS A 54 7.72 8.94 1.08
CA HIS A 54 7.00 10.22 1.12
C HIS A 54 6.30 10.51 2.44
N LEU A 55 6.71 9.86 3.54
CA LEU A 55 5.99 9.84 4.81
C LEU A 55 5.66 11.23 5.33
N VAL A 56 6.61 12.16 5.22
CA VAL A 56 6.45 13.55 5.70
C VAL A 56 5.32 14.29 5.00
N SER A 57 5.11 14.00 3.72
CA SER A 57 4.04 14.60 2.91
C SER A 57 2.73 13.83 3.10
N VAL A 58 2.78 12.49 3.12
CA VAL A 58 1.61 11.63 3.28
C VAL A 58 0.93 11.86 4.64
N GLN A 59 1.70 12.00 5.72
CA GLN A 59 1.14 12.19 7.07
C GLN A 59 0.28 13.47 7.22
N ARG A 60 0.46 14.45 6.33
CA ARG A 60 -0.29 15.71 6.33
C ARG A 60 -1.65 15.60 5.62
N THR A 61 -1.87 14.52 4.89
CA THR A 61 -3.08 14.30 4.09
C THR A 61 -4.28 13.91 4.95
N ALA A 62 -5.49 14.13 4.43
CA ALA A 62 -6.71 13.68 5.09
C ALA A 62 -6.83 12.16 5.12
N GLY A 63 -6.41 11.48 4.04
CA GLY A 63 -6.39 10.02 3.96
C GLY A 63 -5.55 9.40 5.06
N TRP A 64 -4.38 9.96 5.36
CA TRP A 64 -3.54 9.48 6.47
C TRP A 64 -4.25 9.56 7.83
N ARG A 65 -4.90 10.70 8.12
CA ARG A 65 -5.67 10.86 9.36
C ARG A 65 -6.81 9.85 9.48
N ASN A 66 -7.42 9.47 8.36
CA ASN A 66 -8.50 8.50 8.30
C ASN A 66 -8.03 7.05 8.57
N ILE A 67 -6.77 6.73 8.31
CA ILE A 67 -6.20 5.41 8.62
C ILE A 67 -5.55 5.36 10.00
N TRP A 68 -5.04 6.48 10.52
CA TRP A 68 -4.34 6.55 11.80
C TRP A 68 -5.19 6.09 13.01
N GLY A 69 -6.52 6.18 12.91
CA GLY A 69 -7.45 5.69 13.94
C GLY A 69 -7.84 4.21 13.81
N LYS A 70 -7.27 3.47 12.85
CA LYS A 70 -7.64 2.07 12.54
C LYS A 70 -6.43 1.16 12.80
N PRO A 71 -6.33 0.56 14.01
CA PRO A 71 -5.14 -0.16 14.44
C PRO A 71 -4.75 -1.29 13.48
N ASP A 72 -5.74 -2.03 12.98
CA ASP A 72 -5.57 -3.12 12.01
C ASP A 72 -4.87 -2.69 10.71
N ILE A 73 -5.20 -1.49 10.22
CA ILE A 73 -4.60 -0.95 9.00
C ILE A 73 -3.20 -0.41 9.29
N THR A 74 -3.05 0.34 10.39
CA THR A 74 -1.76 0.92 10.77
C THR A 74 -0.72 -0.14 11.12
N GLU A 75 -1.10 -1.19 11.88
CA GLU A 75 -0.20 -2.28 12.24
C GLU A 75 0.34 -2.97 11.00
N ARG A 76 -0.52 -3.28 10.04
CA ARG A 76 -0.09 -3.91 8.79
C ARG A 76 0.82 -2.99 7.97
N LEU A 77 0.52 -1.69 7.93
CA LEU A 77 1.40 -0.72 7.27
C LEU A 77 2.78 -0.68 7.93
N PHE A 78 2.85 -0.61 9.25
CA PHE A 78 4.11 -0.60 9.98
C PHE A 78 4.90 -1.90 9.79
N MET A 79 4.23 -3.05 9.80
CA MET A 79 4.87 -4.34 9.52
C MET A 79 5.49 -4.37 8.12
N LEU A 80 4.78 -3.88 7.11
CA LEU A 80 5.30 -3.80 5.74
C LEU A 80 6.50 -2.84 5.64
N ILE A 81 6.42 -1.67 6.27
CA ILE A 81 7.53 -0.70 6.28
C ILE A 81 8.76 -1.28 7.00
N ALA A 82 8.56 -1.99 8.11
CA ALA A 82 9.64 -2.66 8.83
C ALA A 82 10.29 -3.76 7.98
N ASP A 83 9.48 -4.58 7.30
CA ASP A 83 9.95 -5.62 6.37
C ASP A 83 10.75 -5.05 5.20
N ILE A 84 10.29 -3.91 4.64
CA ILE A 84 11.04 -3.17 3.61
C ILE A 84 12.40 -2.73 4.17
N GLY A 85 12.45 -2.20 5.39
CA GLY A 85 13.70 -1.80 6.05
C GLY A 85 14.68 -2.97 6.24
N HIS A 86 14.21 -4.11 6.75
CA HIS A 86 15.03 -5.33 6.89
C HIS A 86 15.52 -5.88 5.54
N SER A 87 14.68 -5.82 4.51
CA SER A 87 15.04 -6.23 3.15
C SER A 87 16.15 -5.36 2.55
N LEU A 88 16.18 -4.06 2.86
CA LEU A 88 17.24 -3.14 2.41
C LEU A 88 18.56 -3.35 3.17
N GLU A 89 18.50 -3.61 4.48
CA GLU A 89 19.67 -3.90 5.32
C GLU A 89 20.36 -5.20 4.87
N SER A 90 19.59 -6.24 4.58
CA SER A 90 20.12 -7.53 4.11
C SER A 90 20.72 -7.50 2.70
N SER A 91 20.42 -6.47 1.89
CA SER A 91 20.99 -6.26 0.56
C SER A 91 22.26 -5.39 0.58
N SER A 92 22.67 -4.85 1.73
CA SER A 92 23.89 -4.06 1.85
C SER A 92 25.08 -4.99 2.12
N PRO A 93 26.16 -4.95 1.31
CA PRO A 93 27.32 -5.79 1.54
C PRO A 93 28.00 -5.38 2.86
N PRO A 94 28.53 -6.32 3.65
CA PRO A 94 29.31 -5.98 4.84
C PRO A 94 30.56 -5.19 4.41
N THR A 95 30.74 -4.01 4.98
CA THR A 95 31.97 -3.20 4.89
C THR A 95 33.15 -3.84 5.58
#